data_AF-A0A9E5FRX4-F1
#
_entry.id   AF-A0A9E5FRX4-F1
#
_cell.length_a   1.000
_cell.length_b   1.000
_cell.length_c   1.000
_cell.angle_alpha   90.00
_cell.angle_beta   90.00
_cell.angle_gamma   90.00
#
_symmetry.space_group_name_H-M   'P 1'
#
loop_
_entity.id
_entity.type
_entity.pdbx_description
1 polymer ?
#
loop_
_entity_poly.entity_id
_entity_poly.type
_entity_poly.pdbx_seq_one_letter_code
_entity_poly.pdbx_strand_id
1 'polypeptide(L)'
;LRQGIHNVEVREGDGALGAAVDGPFDVILLSGSVAEVPHKLLQQLRPGGRLMAVVGDLPMMRATLITCTGSGQFSTIQAWDTVAPRLLNFAEHARFQF
;
A
#
# COMPACT_ATOMS: atom_id res chain seq x y z
N LEU A 1 7.62 -26.58 4.98
CA LEU A 1 8.24 -25.47 4.23
C LEU A 1 9.45 -26.03 3.45
N ARG A 2 9.28 -26.39 2.17
CA ARG A 2 10.27 -27.09 1.32
C ARG A 2 10.51 -26.31 0.01
N GLN A 3 11.12 -25.13 0.09
CA GLN A 3 11.51 -24.33 -1.11
C GLN A 3 12.87 -23.60 -0.98
N GLY A 4 13.65 -23.84 0.08
CA GLY A 4 14.96 -23.17 0.26
C GLY A 4 14.88 -21.64 0.49
N ILE A 5 13.71 -21.13 0.82
CA ILE A 5 13.48 -19.71 1.14
C ILE A 5 13.70 -19.51 2.63
N HIS A 6 14.64 -18.65 2.99
CA HIS A 6 15.08 -18.44 4.38
C HIS A 6 14.83 -17.02 4.90
N ASN A 7 14.45 -16.09 4.03
CA ASN A 7 14.26 -14.67 4.32
C ASN A 7 12.79 -14.24 4.20
N VAL A 8 11.87 -15.13 4.58
CA VAL A 8 10.42 -14.86 4.56
C VAL A 8 9.85 -15.16 5.93
N GLU A 9 9.17 -14.15 6.48
CA GLU A 9 8.29 -14.29 7.63
C GLU A 9 6.85 -14.11 7.15
N VAL A 10 5.95 -15.00 7.56
CA VAL A 10 4.53 -14.92 7.27
C VAL A 10 3.81 -14.66 8.58
N ARG A 11 3.03 -13.58 8.64
CA ARG A 11 2.27 -13.18 9.81
C ARG A 11 0.79 -13.10 9.45
N GLU A 12 -0.05 -13.59 10.35
CA GLU A 12 -1.49 -13.38 10.27
C GLU A 12 -1.85 -12.09 11.00
N GLY A 13 -2.59 -11.20 10.35
CA GLY A 13 -2.99 -9.93 10.91
C GLY A 13 -3.64 -9.02 9.87
N ASP A 14 -4.19 -7.91 10.34
CA ASP A 14 -4.77 -6.90 9.45
C ASP A 14 -3.67 -6.02 8.85
N GLY A 15 -3.32 -6.29 7.60
CA GLY A 15 -2.34 -5.50 6.85
C GLY A 15 -2.74 -4.03 6.70
N ALA A 16 -4.02 -3.68 6.83
CA ALA A 16 -4.47 -2.30 6.84
C ALA A 16 -3.95 -1.56 8.07
N LEU A 17 -3.60 -2.22 9.18
CA LEU A 17 -2.99 -1.61 10.37
C LEU A 17 -1.49 -1.31 10.20
N GLY A 18 -0.85 -1.95 9.22
CA GLY A 18 0.59 -1.94 9.04
C GLY A 18 1.33 -2.77 10.08
N ALA A 19 2.66 -2.75 10.01
CA ALA A 19 3.53 -3.53 10.88
C ALA A 19 4.64 -2.64 11.43
N ALA A 20 4.25 -1.63 12.22
CA ALA A 20 5.16 -0.58 12.70
C ALA A 20 6.37 -1.12 13.49
N VAL A 21 6.23 -2.29 14.13
CA VAL A 21 7.31 -2.97 14.87
C VAL A 21 8.45 -3.41 13.94
N ASP A 22 8.16 -3.67 12.67
CA ASP A 22 9.13 -4.19 11.70
C ASP A 22 9.66 -3.08 10.77
N GLY A 23 9.13 -1.86 10.89
CA GLY A 23 9.56 -0.70 10.12
C GLY A 23 10.83 -0.04 10.68
N PRO A 24 11.46 0.86 9.91
CA PRO A 24 11.01 1.37 8.62
C PRO A 24 11.31 0.41 7.46
N PHE A 25 10.40 0.35 6.49
CA PHE A 25 10.48 -0.49 5.30
C PHE A 25 11.10 0.22 4.10
N ASP A 26 11.81 -0.56 3.29
CA ASP A 26 12.35 -0.14 2.00
C ASP A 26 11.27 -0.11 0.92
N VAL A 27 10.39 -1.11 0.96
CA VAL A 27 9.31 -1.31 0.00
C VAL A 27 8.09 -1.84 0.72
N ILE A 28 6.92 -1.27 0.42
CA ILE A 28 5.61 -1.81 0.79
C ILE A 28 4.85 -2.09 -0.50
N LEU A 29 4.25 -3.28 -0.62
CA LEU A 29 3.42 -3.66 -1.75
C LEU A 29 2.04 -4.05 -1.24
N LEU A 30 1.01 -3.38 -1.75
CA LEU A 30 -0.38 -3.78 -1.52
C LEU A 30 -0.82 -4.67 -2.69
N SER A 31 -1.15 -5.93 -2.40
CA SER A 31 -1.50 -6.95 -3.42
C SER A 31 -2.94 -6.85 -3.92
N GLY A 32 -3.62 -5.73 -3.72
CA GLY A 32 -4.99 -5.46 -4.12
C GLY A 32 -5.25 -3.96 -4.22
N SER A 33 -6.49 -3.57 -4.47
CA SER A 33 -6.87 -2.17 -4.57
C SER A 33 -7.26 -1.55 -3.23
N VAL A 34 -7.04 -0.25 -3.11
CA VAL A 34 -7.46 0.61 -2.00
C VAL A 34 -8.14 1.86 -2.56
N ALA A 35 -9.09 2.45 -1.84
CA ALA A 35 -9.67 3.71 -2.27
C ALA A 35 -8.61 4.83 -2.19
N GLU A 36 -7.88 4.84 -1.07
CA GLU A 36 -6.72 5.70 -0.81
C GLU A 36 -5.65 4.92 -0.04
N VAL A 37 -4.38 5.34 -0.14
CA VAL A 37 -3.30 4.71 0.62
C VAL A 37 -3.30 5.26 2.05
N PRO A 38 -3.40 4.39 3.08
CA PRO A 38 -3.37 4.85 4.47
C PRO A 38 -2.06 5.56 4.82
N HIS A 39 -2.15 6.78 5.36
CA HIS A 39 -0.96 7.58 5.70
C HIS A 39 0.00 6.88 6.68
N LYS A 40 -0.53 6.06 7.60
CA LYS A 40 0.28 5.27 8.53
C LYS A 40 1.20 4.25 7.85
N LEU A 41 0.85 3.75 6.65
CA LEU A 41 1.74 2.88 5.87
C LEU A 41 2.86 3.70 5.23
N LEU A 42 2.54 4.91 4.76
CA LEU A 42 3.54 5.84 4.22
C LEU A 42 4.57 6.26 5.29
N GLN A 43 4.12 6.47 6.54
CA GLN A 43 4.99 6.78 7.68
C GLN A 43 5.94 5.63 8.05
N GLN A 44 5.65 4.41 7.62
CA GLN A 44 6.52 3.25 7.84
C GLN A 44 7.60 3.13 6.75
N LEU A 45 7.64 4.01 5.74
CA LEU A 45 8.72 4.01 4.75
C LEU A 45 9.95 4.75 5.26
N ARG A 46 11.14 4.21 5.00
CA ARG A 46 12.38 4.97 5.13
C ARG A 46 12.46 6.09 4.08
N PRO A 47 13.26 7.15 4.28
CA PRO A 47 13.64 8.04 3.18
C PRO A 47 14.23 7.25 2.00
N GLY A 48 13.72 7.49 0.79
CA GLY A 48 14.02 6.72 -0.42
C GLY A 48 13.21 5.42 -0.57
N GLY A 49 12.43 5.04 0.44
CA GLY A 49 11.51 3.90 0.40
C GLY A 49 10.30 4.14 -0.49
N ARG A 50 9.66 3.07 -0.94
CA ARG A 50 8.57 3.12 -1.93
C ARG A 50 7.37 2.28 -1.53
N LEU A 51 6.16 2.76 -1.81
CA LEU A 51 4.93 2.00 -1.71
C LEU A 51 4.29 1.88 -3.10
N MET A 52 3.91 0.67 -3.49
CA MET A 52 3.09 0.43 -4.68
C MET A 52 1.72 -0.10 -4.27
N ALA A 53 0.66 0.51 -4.81
CA ALA A 53 -0.70 0.04 -4.67
C ALA A 53 -1.53 0.30 -5.93
N VAL A 54 -2.65 -0.40 -6.08
CA VAL A 54 -3.71 -0.01 -7.01
C VAL A 54 -4.67 0.91 -6.26
N VAL A 55 -4.83 2.15 -6.71
CA VAL A 55 -5.57 3.19 -5.97
C VAL A 55 -6.75 3.71 -6.80
N GLY A 56 -7.91 3.85 -6.17
CA GLY A 56 -9.11 4.43 -6.77
C GLY A 56 -10.36 3.56 -6.57
N ASP A 57 -11.41 3.91 -7.31
CA ASP A 57 -12.72 3.25 -7.28
C ASP A 57 -13.12 2.78 -8.67
N LEU A 58 -14.04 1.82 -8.74
CA LEU A 58 -14.63 1.44 -10.02
C LEU A 58 -15.34 2.64 -10.67
N PRO A 59 -15.25 2.79 -12.00
CA PRO A 59 -14.73 1.81 -12.97
C PRO A 59 -13.22 1.92 -13.26
N MET A 60 -12.49 2.87 -12.67
CA MET A 60 -11.09 3.15 -13.04
C MET A 60 -10.19 3.29 -11.80
N MET A 61 -9.19 2.42 -11.70
CA MET A 61 -8.13 2.54 -10.68
C MET A 61 -6.76 2.65 -11.36
N ARG A 62 -5.74 3.06 -10.60
CA ARG A 62 -4.39 3.25 -11.13
C ARG A 62 -3.34 2.56 -10.30
N ALA A 63 -2.42 1.89 -10.98
CA ALA A 63 -1.15 1.49 -10.40
C ALA A 63 -0.38 2.76 -9.98
N THR A 64 -0.26 2.96 -8.67
CA THR A 64 0.29 4.17 -8.07
C THR A 64 1.55 3.82 -7.30
N LEU A 65 2.64 4.49 -7.63
CA LEU A 65 3.93 4.40 -6.95
C LEU A 65 4.16 5.67 -6.13
N ILE A 66 4.29 5.51 -4.82
CA ILE A 66 4.58 6.60 -3.89
C ILE A 66 6.00 6.41 -3.37
N THR A 67 6.84 7.45 -3.46
CA THR A 67 8.22 7.43 -2.98
C THR A 67 8.38 8.41 -1.84
N CYS A 68 8.90 7.97 -0.70
CA CYS A 68 9.27 8.85 0.41
C CYS A 68 10.55 9.61 0.04
N THR A 69 10.47 10.93 -0.13
CA THR A 69 11.62 11.77 -0.54
C THR A 69 12.40 12.32 0.65
N GLY A 70 11.89 12.17 1.87
CA GLY A 70 12.44 12.71 3.11
C GLY A 70 11.38 12.72 4.20
N SER A 71 11.71 13.22 5.40
CA SER A 71 10.83 13.21 6.58
C SER A 71 9.42 13.74 6.28
N GLY A 72 8.45 12.82 6.10
CA GLY A 72 7.05 13.12 5.82
C GLY A 72 6.73 13.64 4.42
N GLN A 73 7.70 13.64 3.49
CA GLN A 73 7.50 14.11 2.12
C GLN A 73 7.40 12.93 1.15
N PHE A 74 6.44 13.01 0.24
CA PHE A 74 6.15 11.93 -0.71
C PHE A 74 5.97 12.48 -2.12
N SER A 75 6.56 11.80 -3.10
CA SER A 75 6.30 11.98 -4.53
C SER A 75 5.44 10.83 -5.04
N THR A 76 4.48 11.12 -5.91
CA THR A 76 3.53 10.13 -6.44
C THR A 76 3.58 10.10 -7.95
N ILE A 77 3.69 8.90 -8.51
CA ILE A 77 3.57 8.64 -9.95
C ILE A 77 2.40 7.67 -10.15
N GLN A 78 1.49 8.01 -11.06
CA GLN A 78 0.45 7.11 -11.55
C GLN A 78 0.95 6.50 -12.86
N ALA A 79 1.17 5.19 -12.86
CA ALA A 79 1.89 4.52 -13.94
C ALA A 79 0.96 4.09 -15.08
N TRP A 80 -0.08 3.31 -14.77
CA TRP A 80 -1.09 2.86 -15.74
C TRP A 80 -2.43 2.59 -15.05
N ASP A 81 -3.49 2.52 -15.86
CA ASP A 81 -4.82 2.15 -15.42
C ASP A 81 -4.95 0.63 -15.29
N THR A 82 -5.53 0.16 -14.18
CA THR A 82 -5.76 -1.26 -13.92
C THR A 82 -6.86 -1.43 -12.87
N VAL A 83 -7.42 -2.63 -12.71
CA VAL A 83 -8.39 -2.95 -11.67
C VAL A 83 -7.93 -4.18 -10.91
N ALA A 84 -8.00 -4.12 -9.59
CA ALA A 84 -7.69 -5.23 -8.70
C ALA A 84 -8.79 -5.38 -7.62
N PRO A 85 -8.99 -6.59 -7.07
CA PRO A 85 -9.91 -6.79 -5.95
C PRO A 85 -9.58 -5.88 -4.77
N ARG A 86 -10.61 -5.35 -4.09
CA ARG A 86 -10.46 -4.46 -2.92
C ARG A 86 -9.85 -5.23 -1.75
N LEU A 87 -8.85 -4.64 -1.09
CA LEU A 87 -8.33 -5.16 0.17
C LEU A 87 -9.32 -4.93 1.31
N LEU A 88 -9.56 -5.97 2.10
CA LEU A 88 -10.43 -5.91 3.27
C LEU A 88 -9.86 -4.95 4.33
N ASN A 89 -10.75 -4.30 5.08
CA ASN A 89 -10.44 -3.39 6.20
C ASN A 89 -9.67 -2.10 5.86
N PHE A 90 -9.43 -1.82 4.57
CA PHE A 90 -8.99 -0.50 4.14
C PHE A 90 -10.17 0.46 4.07
N ALA A 91 -9.91 1.75 4.35
CA ALA A 91 -10.92 2.79 4.25
C ALA A 91 -11.47 2.90 2.81
N GLU A 92 -12.77 3.17 2.70
CA GLU A 92 -13.44 3.43 1.43
C GLU A 92 -13.90 4.89 1.37
N HIS A 93 -14.00 5.45 0.17
CA HIS A 93 -14.63 6.74 -0.01
C HIS A 93 -16.13 6.65 0.32
N ALA A 94 -16.64 7.66 1.03
CA ALA A 94 -18.07 7.79 1.24
C ALA A 94 -18.79 7.90 -0.11
N ARG A 95 -19.70 6.96 -0.39
CA ARG A 95 -20.56 7.06 -1.57
C ARG A 95 -21.64 8.10 -1.28
N PHE A 96 -21.65 9.19 -2.04
CA PHE A 96 -22.74 10.17 -1.97
C PHE A 96 -24.05 9.50 -2.37
N GLN A 97 -25.08 9.66 -1.53
CA GLN A 97 -26.46 9.29 -1.81
C GLN A 97 -27.27 10.59 -1.96
N PHE A 98 -28.04 10.68 -3.05
CA PHE A 98 -28.96 11.79 -3.31
C PHE A 98 -30.36 11.46 -2.82
#